data_AF-A0AAJ0XBM4-F1
#
_entry.id   AF-A0AAJ0XBM4-F1
#
_cell.length_a   1.000
_cell.length_b   1.000
_cell.length_c   1.000
_cell.angle_alpha   90.00
_cell.angle_beta   90.00
_cell.angle_gamma   90.00
#
_symmetry.space_group_name_H-M   'P 1'
#
loop_
_entity.id
_entity.type
_entity.pdbx_description
1 polymer ?
#
loop_
_entity_poly.entity_id
_entity_poly.type
_entity_poly.pdbx_seq_one_letter_code
_entity_poly.pdbx_strand_id
1 'polypeptide(L)'
;MTAERIIKKYPNRRLYDTEVSRYITLADVRALVMQGTAFRVLDTANDADITRSILLQIMLEEETGGEPLFSANMLAQIIRFYGGTMQGVFAHYLEQSLESFARQQKQLAEGLGSNPFELMDRMTEHNLELWASAQKEWLRAAGFDHTDPRTDDRNDTNDD
;
A
#
# COMPACT_ATOMS: atom_id res chain seq x y z
N MET A 1 19.93 -15.78 3.76
CA MET A 1 20.21 -14.39 4.19
C MET A 1 20.89 -13.71 3.02
N THR A 2 20.21 -12.78 2.34
CA THR A 2 20.87 -11.91 1.37
C THR A 2 21.84 -11.00 2.12
N ALA A 3 23.11 -10.97 1.71
CA ALA A 3 24.08 -10.07 2.30
C ALA A 3 23.70 -8.63 1.99
N GLU A 4 23.85 -7.73 2.96
CA GLU A 4 23.64 -6.30 2.76
C GLU A 4 24.61 -5.77 1.70
N ARG A 5 24.09 -5.09 0.68
CA ARG A 5 24.89 -4.58 -0.43
C ARG A 5 25.77 -3.41 0.04
N ILE A 6 27.09 -3.53 -0.10
CA ILE A 6 28.02 -2.49 0.35
C ILE A 6 28.36 -1.54 -0.78
N ILE A 7 28.15 -0.25 -0.54
CA ILE A 7 28.54 0.85 -1.42
C ILE A 7 29.67 1.63 -0.74
N LYS A 8 30.78 1.86 -1.44
CA LYS A 8 31.94 2.58 -0.93
C LYS A 8 31.96 3.99 -1.47
N LYS A 9 31.96 4.98 -0.58
CA LYS A 9 32.06 6.41 -0.91
C LYS A 9 33.52 6.84 -0.86
N TYR A 10 34.00 7.41 -1.96
CA TYR A 10 35.35 7.96 -2.08
C TYR A 10 35.34 9.49 -1.91
N PRO A 11 36.46 10.11 -1.46
CA PRO A 11 36.54 11.55 -1.24
C PRO A 11 36.19 12.40 -2.49
N ASN A 12 36.56 11.93 -3.69
CA ASN A 12 36.30 12.58 -4.97
C ASN A 12 34.83 12.48 -5.47
N ARG A 13 33.87 12.49 -4.54
CA ARG A 13 32.40 12.30 -4.74
C ARG A 13 31.97 10.97 -5.37
N ARG A 14 32.87 10.09 -5.83
CA ARG A 14 32.49 8.81 -6.45
C ARG A 14 31.91 7.81 -5.45
N LEU A 15 30.91 7.06 -5.90
CA LEU A 15 30.35 5.89 -5.23
C LEU A 15 30.76 4.64 -6.01
N TYR A 16 31.20 3.59 -5.31
CA TYR A 16 31.58 2.31 -5.90
C TYR A 16 30.73 1.20 -5.30
N ASP A 17 30.08 0.43 -6.15
CA ASP A 17 29.23 -0.68 -5.75
C ASP A 17 30.05 -1.97 -5.71
N THR A 18 30.11 -2.63 -4.56
CA THR A 18 30.91 -3.84 -4.38
C THR A 18 30.27 -5.09 -4.99
N GLU A 19 28.95 -5.10 -5.23
CA GLU A 19 28.23 -6.25 -5.77
C GLU A 19 28.40 -6.31 -7.30
N VAL A 20 28.17 -5.19 -7.98
CA VAL A 20 28.39 -5.07 -9.44
C VAL A 20 29.79 -4.59 -9.83
N SER A 21 30.68 -4.42 -8.85
CA SER A 21 32.11 -4.09 -9.02
C SER A 21 32.41 -2.87 -9.91
N ARG A 22 31.52 -1.86 -9.91
CA ARG A 22 31.66 -0.65 -10.74
C ARG A 22 31.39 0.64 -9.97
N TYR A 23 31.88 1.75 -10.51
CA TYR A 23 31.40 3.07 -10.08
C TYR A 23 29.93 3.26 -10.47
N ILE A 24 29.19 3.90 -9.56
CA ILE A 24 27.77 4.20 -9.68
C ILE A 24 27.52 5.69 -9.38
N THR A 25 26.38 6.20 -9.85
CA THR A 25 25.90 7.56 -9.59
C THR A 25 24.96 7.59 -8.38
N LEU A 26 24.56 8.78 -7.91
CA LEU A 26 23.52 8.87 -6.89
C LEU A 26 22.16 8.37 -7.42
N ALA A 27 21.89 8.54 -8.72
CA ALA A 27 20.69 8.01 -9.37
C ALA A 27 20.64 6.47 -9.41
N ASP A 28 21.80 5.80 -9.55
CA ASP A 28 21.88 4.34 -9.36
C ASP A 28 21.52 3.95 -7.91
N VAL A 29 22.00 4.69 -6.89
CA VAL A 29 21.65 4.43 -5.49
C VAL A 29 20.16 4.68 -5.22
N ARG A 30 19.59 5.74 -5.78
CA ARG A 30 18.14 5.98 -5.77
C ARG A 30 17.39 4.78 -6.37
N ALA A 31 17.86 4.20 -7.47
CA ALA A 31 17.23 3.02 -8.06
C ALA A 31 17.23 1.82 -7.09
N LEU A 32 18.30 1.62 -6.30
CA LEU A 32 18.33 0.59 -5.24
C LEU A 32 17.28 0.84 -4.15
N VAL A 33 17.10 2.10 -3.72
CA VAL A 33 16.03 2.48 -2.77
C VAL A 33 14.65 2.15 -3.34
N MET A 34 14.39 2.53 -4.60
CA MET A 34 13.10 2.30 -5.28
C MET A 34 12.82 0.81 -5.52
N GLN A 35 13.86 -0.03 -5.59
CA GLN A 35 13.76 -1.50 -5.67
C GLN A 35 13.54 -2.18 -4.31
N GLY A 36 13.65 -1.44 -3.19
CA GLY A 36 13.64 -2.03 -1.85
C GLY A 36 14.92 -2.82 -1.52
N THR A 37 16.01 -2.62 -2.25
CA THR A 37 17.28 -3.32 -2.04
C THR A 37 17.96 -2.79 -0.77
N ALA A 38 18.23 -3.68 0.20
CA ALA A 38 18.97 -3.33 1.40
C ALA A 38 20.46 -3.09 1.09
N PHE A 39 20.94 -1.87 1.37
CA PHE A 39 22.33 -1.48 1.18
C PHE A 39 22.83 -0.60 2.33
N ARG A 40 24.15 -0.55 2.48
CA ARG A 40 24.86 0.36 3.39
C ARG A 40 25.97 1.08 2.66
N VAL A 41 26.15 2.37 2.96
CA VAL A 41 27.21 3.20 2.37
C VAL A 41 28.29 3.49 3.41
N LEU A 42 29.51 3.06 3.12
CA LEU A 42 30.69 3.26 3.97
C LEU A 42 31.63 4.30 3.34
N ASP A 43 32.09 5.26 4.14
CA ASP A 43 33.13 6.20 3.71
C ASP A 43 34.52 5.53 3.77
N THR A 44 35.18 5.43 2.62
CA THR A 44 36.50 4.81 2.48
C THR A 44 37.62 5.51 3.26
N ALA A 45 37.42 6.74 3.73
CA ALA A 45 38.43 7.48 4.48
C ALA A 45 38.51 7.10 5.98
N ASN A 46 37.41 6.59 6.55
CA ASN A 46 37.27 6.37 8.00
C ASN A 46 36.37 5.17 8.37
N ASP A 47 35.87 4.42 7.39
CA ASP A 47 34.93 3.29 7.48
C ASP A 47 33.59 3.62 8.18
N ALA A 48 33.23 4.91 8.27
CA ALA A 48 31.98 5.34 8.88
C ALA A 48 30.77 4.98 8.00
N ASP A 49 29.69 4.55 8.65
CA ASP A 49 28.39 4.41 8.00
C ASP A 49 27.80 5.81 7.74
N ILE A 50 27.70 6.15 6.46
CA ILE A 50 27.15 7.41 5.96
C ILE A 50 25.83 7.21 5.21
N THR A 51 25.19 6.05 5.34
CA THR A 51 23.95 5.69 4.62
C THR A 51 22.87 6.76 4.78
N ARG A 52 22.66 7.24 6.01
CA ARG A 52 21.72 8.34 6.31
C ARG A 52 22.07 9.64 5.56
N SER A 53 23.36 9.97 5.43
CA SER A 53 23.80 11.18 4.71
C SER A 53 23.52 11.08 3.22
N ILE A 54 23.74 9.90 2.63
CA ILE A 54 23.46 9.63 1.21
C ILE A 54 21.95 9.64 0.92
N LEU A 55 21.13 9.04 1.80
CA LEU A 55 19.67 9.10 1.67
C LEU A 55 19.14 10.55 1.75
N LEU A 56 19.67 11.38 2.65
CA LEU A 56 19.34 12.80 2.72
C LEU A 56 19.78 13.56 1.45
N GLN A 57 20.93 13.23 0.86
CA GLN A 57 21.35 13.81 -0.42
C GLN A 57 20.38 13.42 -1.54
N ILE A 58 19.93 12.16 -1.61
CA ILE A 58 18.94 11.70 -2.59
C ILE A 58 17.64 12.48 -2.44
N MET A 59 17.10 12.60 -1.21
CA MET A 59 15.88 13.36 -0.96
C MET A 59 16.00 14.83 -1.39
N LEU A 60 17.15 15.47 -1.17
CA LEU A 60 17.38 16.85 -1.59
C LEU A 60 17.44 16.98 -3.12
N GLU A 61 18.11 16.07 -3.82
CA GLU A 61 18.17 16.09 -5.29
C GLU A 61 16.77 15.91 -5.90
N GLU A 62 15.94 15.00 -5.36
CA GLU A 62 14.55 14.80 -5.79
C GLU A 62 13.67 16.04 -5.61
N GLU A 63 13.68 16.66 -4.42
CA GLU A 63 12.89 17.87 -4.12
C GLU A 63 13.28 19.08 -4.99
N THR A 64 14.50 19.10 -5.55
CA THR A 64 14.96 20.15 -6.47
C THR A 64 14.72 19.84 -7.95
N GLY A 65 14.47 18.57 -8.30
CA GLY A 65 14.40 18.09 -9.69
C GLY A 65 13.00 17.85 -10.24
N GLY A 66 11.96 17.84 -9.39
CA GLY A 66 10.58 17.50 -9.77
C GLY A 66 9.52 18.37 -9.10
N GLU A 67 8.30 17.83 -8.99
CA GLU A 67 7.27 18.42 -8.13
C GLU A 67 7.60 18.10 -6.66
N PRO A 68 7.81 19.11 -5.79
CA PRO A 68 8.28 18.88 -4.42
C PRO A 68 7.18 18.23 -3.58
N LEU A 69 7.53 17.13 -2.89
CA LEU A 69 6.62 16.44 -1.98
C LEU A 69 6.39 17.26 -0.71
N PHE A 70 7.41 18.01 -0.26
CA PHE A 70 7.36 18.72 1.03
C PHE A 70 7.02 20.20 0.86
N SER A 71 5.83 20.59 1.34
CA SER A 71 5.51 22.01 1.50
C SER A 71 6.49 22.71 2.48
N ALA A 72 6.78 23.98 2.23
CA ALA A 72 7.65 24.78 3.12
C ALA A 72 7.16 24.81 4.58
N ASN A 73 5.83 24.77 4.80
CA ASN A 73 5.25 24.66 6.14
C ASN A 73 5.57 23.31 6.80
N MET A 74 5.48 22.20 6.06
CA MET A 74 5.84 20.87 6.55
C MET A 74 7.33 20.80 6.94
N LEU A 75 8.23 21.29 6.07
CA LEU A 75 9.66 21.39 6.39
C LEU A 75 9.92 22.22 7.65
N ALA A 76 9.25 23.37 7.78
CA ALA A 76 9.37 24.22 8.96
C ALA A 76 8.84 23.56 10.25
N GLN A 77 7.76 22.75 10.18
CA GLN A 77 7.30 21.95 11.32
C GLN A 77 8.30 20.86 11.68
N ILE A 78 8.78 20.09 10.71
CA ILE A 78 9.80 19.05 10.92
C ILE A 78 11.02 19.65 11.63
N ILE A 79 11.55 20.78 11.16
CA ILE A 79 12.69 21.48 11.79
C ILE A 79 12.37 21.92 13.21
N ARG A 80 11.16 22.45 13.48
CA ARG A 80 10.75 22.81 14.86
C ARG A 80 10.73 21.62 15.80
N PHE A 81 10.28 20.44 15.34
CA PHE A 81 10.27 19.23 16.18
C PHE A 81 11.68 18.71 16.53
N TYR A 82 12.69 18.95 15.68
CA TYR A 82 14.10 18.70 16.03
C TYR A 82 14.64 19.59 17.16
N GLY A 83 14.03 20.76 17.41
CA GLY A 83 14.39 21.67 18.51
C GLY A 83 13.56 21.53 19.78
N GLY A 84 12.58 20.62 19.81
CA GLY A 84 11.62 20.47 20.91
C GLY A 84 11.86 19.23 21.77
N THR A 85 11.37 19.27 23.01
CA THR A 85 11.44 18.14 23.96
C THR A 85 10.68 16.89 23.50
N MET A 86 9.81 17.01 22.48
CA MET A 86 8.99 15.92 21.93
C MET A 86 9.57 15.29 20.64
N GLN A 87 10.82 15.56 20.28
CA GLN A 87 11.46 15.05 19.07
C GLN A 87 11.26 13.53 18.85
N GLY A 88 11.47 12.72 19.90
CA GLY A 88 11.30 11.27 19.83
C GLY A 88 9.86 10.81 19.61
N VAL A 89 8.88 11.53 20.18
CA VAL A 89 7.44 11.24 20.01
C VAL A 89 7.01 11.55 18.57
N PHE A 90 7.46 12.68 18.02
CA PHE A 90 7.18 13.05 16.64
C PHE A 90 7.81 12.07 15.64
N ALA A 91 9.07 11.67 15.87
CA ALA A 91 9.77 10.72 15.01
C ALA A 91 9.04 9.37 14.94
N HIS A 92 8.65 8.80 16.09
CA HIS A 92 7.93 7.54 16.15
C HIS A 92 6.54 7.61 15.51
N TYR A 93 5.80 8.71 15.73
CA TYR A 93 4.50 8.92 15.09
C TYR A 93 4.62 9.00 13.55
N LEU A 94 5.64 9.69 13.04
CA LEU A 94 5.88 9.81 11.60
C LEU A 94 6.23 8.46 10.97
N GLU A 95 7.09 7.67 11.62
CA GLU A 95 7.46 6.31 11.22
C GLU A 95 6.22 5.39 11.14
N GLN A 96 5.42 5.33 12.20
CA GLN A 96 4.17 4.55 12.23
C GLN A 96 3.16 5.01 11.17
N SER A 97 3.07 6.32 10.92
CA SER A 97 2.18 6.89 9.91
C SER A 97 2.62 6.50 8.49
N LEU A 98 3.92 6.58 8.18
CA LEU A 98 4.48 6.20 6.89
C LEU A 98 4.35 4.70 6.63
N GLU A 99 4.64 3.85 7.62
CA GLU A 99 4.39 2.40 7.49
C GLU A 99 2.92 2.09 7.22
N SER A 100 2.01 2.77 7.92
CA SER A 100 0.56 2.53 7.79
C SER A 100 0.05 2.96 6.42
N PHE A 101 0.54 4.09 5.91
CA PHE A 101 0.28 4.55 4.55
C PHE A 101 0.82 3.56 3.50
N ALA A 102 2.06 3.08 3.65
CA ALA A 102 2.64 2.08 2.76
C ALA A 102 1.85 0.75 2.76
N ARG A 103 1.37 0.30 3.93
CA ARG A 103 0.48 -0.87 4.05
C ARG A 103 -0.85 -0.65 3.32
N GLN A 104 -1.48 0.52 3.49
CA GLN A 104 -2.73 0.87 2.80
C GLN A 104 -2.56 0.96 1.28
N GLN A 105 -1.49 1.60 0.80
CA GLN A 105 -1.18 1.68 -0.63
C GLN A 105 -0.99 0.28 -1.24
N LYS A 106 -0.28 -0.61 -0.54
CA LYS A 106 -0.12 -2.00 -0.96
C LYS A 106 -1.45 -2.76 -1.02
N GLN A 107 -2.30 -2.63 0.00
CA GLN A 107 -3.63 -3.25 0.02
C GLN A 107 -4.53 -2.74 -1.11
N LEU A 108 -4.48 -1.45 -1.43
CA LEU A 108 -5.21 -0.88 -2.57
C LEU A 108 -4.68 -1.39 -3.91
N ALA A 109 -3.35 -1.48 -4.07
CA ALA A 109 -2.74 -2.03 -5.29
C ALA A 109 -3.07 -3.52 -5.49
N GLU A 110 -3.05 -4.32 -4.41
CA GLU A 110 -3.43 -5.74 -4.44
C GLU A 110 -4.94 -5.92 -4.69
N GLY A 111 -5.79 -5.10 -4.05
CA GLY A 111 -7.25 -5.12 -4.24
C GLY A 111 -7.75 -4.62 -5.60
N LEU A 112 -6.96 -3.77 -6.28
CA LEU A 112 -7.20 -3.39 -7.69
C LEU A 112 -6.53 -4.36 -8.68
N GLY A 113 -5.48 -5.06 -8.25
CA GLY A 113 -4.79 -6.10 -9.03
C GLY A 113 -5.56 -7.43 -9.10
N SER A 114 -6.41 -7.72 -8.12
CA SER A 114 -7.44 -8.76 -8.23
C SER A 114 -8.56 -8.31 -9.17
N ASN A 115 -8.37 -8.59 -10.47
CA ASN A 115 -9.30 -8.46 -11.60
C ASN A 115 -10.48 -7.48 -11.40
N PRO A 116 -10.53 -6.33 -12.10
CA PRO A 116 -11.72 -5.48 -12.17
C PRO A 116 -13.01 -6.23 -12.54
N PHE A 117 -12.88 -7.34 -13.27
CA PHE A 117 -13.97 -8.28 -13.53
C PHE A 117 -14.48 -8.99 -12.27
N GLU A 118 -13.65 -9.53 -11.37
CA GLU A 118 -14.12 -10.14 -10.11
C GLU A 118 -14.80 -9.11 -9.19
N LEU A 119 -14.29 -7.88 -9.17
CA LEU A 119 -14.88 -6.80 -8.39
C LEU A 119 -16.27 -6.42 -8.94
N MET A 120 -16.43 -6.41 -10.26
CA MET A 120 -17.73 -6.28 -10.93
C MET A 120 -18.63 -7.51 -10.72
N ASP A 121 -18.08 -8.72 -10.71
CA ASP A 121 -18.82 -9.97 -10.57
C ASP A 121 -19.50 -10.01 -9.19
N ARG A 122 -18.74 -9.79 -8.11
CA ARG A 122 -19.29 -9.71 -6.74
C ARG A 122 -20.33 -8.60 -6.57
N MET A 123 -20.15 -7.45 -7.24
CA MET A 123 -21.17 -6.38 -7.24
C MET A 123 -22.41 -6.76 -8.05
N THR A 124 -22.25 -7.51 -9.13
CA THR A 124 -23.34 -7.96 -10.01
C THR A 124 -24.16 -9.06 -9.34
N GLU A 125 -23.51 -10.05 -8.71
CA GLU A 125 -24.16 -11.07 -7.89
C GLU A 125 -24.99 -10.45 -6.77
N HIS A 126 -24.37 -9.59 -5.93
CA HIS A 126 -25.06 -8.98 -4.80
C HIS A 126 -26.23 -8.09 -5.22
N ASN A 127 -26.09 -7.33 -6.32
CA ASN A 127 -27.19 -6.54 -6.86
C ASN A 127 -28.30 -7.44 -7.44
N LEU A 128 -27.96 -8.49 -8.20
CA LEU A 128 -28.95 -9.42 -8.77
C LEU A 128 -29.77 -10.13 -7.68
N GLU A 129 -29.17 -10.52 -6.56
CA GLU A 129 -29.91 -11.08 -5.42
C GLU A 129 -30.93 -10.10 -4.84
N LEU A 130 -30.56 -8.82 -4.68
CA LEU A 130 -31.46 -7.76 -4.21
C LEU A 130 -32.59 -7.46 -5.20
N TRP A 131 -32.32 -7.46 -6.50
CA TRP A 131 -33.36 -7.30 -7.53
C TRP A 131 -34.27 -8.52 -7.63
N ALA A 132 -33.73 -9.74 -7.57
CA ALA A 132 -34.49 -10.98 -7.64
C ALA A 132 -35.38 -11.18 -6.41
N SER A 133 -34.88 -10.86 -5.22
CA SER A 133 -35.67 -10.86 -3.99
C SER A 133 -36.77 -9.79 -4.03
N ALA A 134 -36.46 -8.55 -4.42
CA ALA A 134 -37.46 -7.50 -4.59
C ALA A 134 -38.56 -7.87 -5.61
N GLN A 135 -38.19 -8.47 -6.75
CA GLN A 135 -39.14 -8.97 -7.75
C GLN A 135 -40.02 -10.10 -7.17
N LYS A 136 -39.44 -11.02 -6.39
CA LYS A 136 -40.17 -12.14 -5.76
C LYS A 136 -41.11 -11.67 -4.65
N GLU A 137 -40.69 -10.71 -3.84
CA GLU A 137 -41.51 -10.03 -2.83
C GLU A 137 -42.69 -9.30 -3.49
N TRP A 138 -42.43 -8.58 -4.59
CA TRP A 138 -43.45 -7.88 -5.36
C TRP A 138 -44.46 -8.84 -6.02
N LEU A 139 -44.01 -9.93 -6.65
CA LEU A 139 -44.90 -10.94 -7.25
C LEU A 139 -45.81 -11.59 -6.19
N ARG A 140 -45.27 -11.88 -5.00
CA ARG A 140 -46.05 -12.37 -3.85
C ARG A 140 -47.06 -11.33 -3.37
N ALA A 141 -46.65 -10.08 -3.19
CA ALA A 141 -47.53 -9.00 -2.76
C ALA A 141 -48.62 -8.66 -3.80
N ALA A 142 -48.35 -8.88 -5.09
CA ALA A 142 -49.29 -8.70 -6.19
C ALA A 142 -50.23 -9.91 -6.42
N GLY A 143 -50.07 -11.00 -5.65
CA GLY A 143 -50.97 -12.15 -5.70
C GLY A 143 -50.68 -13.16 -6.81
N PHE A 144 -49.52 -13.11 -7.45
CA PHE A 144 -49.10 -14.05 -8.49
C PHE A 144 -48.26 -15.20 -7.91
N ASP A 145 -48.87 -16.05 -7.08
CA ASP A 145 -48.29 -17.34 -6.71
C ASP A 145 -49.09 -18.47 -7.37
N HIS A 146 -48.41 -19.39 -8.05
CA HIS A 146 -49.08 -20.47 -8.79
C HIS A 146 -49.31 -21.66 -7.86
N THR A 147 -50.37 -21.57 -7.05
CA THR A 147 -50.92 -22.69 -6.30
C THR A 147 -51.56 -23.68 -7.27
N ASP A 148 -50.81 -24.73 -7.65
CA ASP A 148 -51.31 -25.82 -8.50
C ASP A 148 -52.39 -26.64 -7.74
N PRO A 149 -53.65 -26.68 -8.21
CA PRO A 149 -54.73 -27.32 -7.47
C PRO A 149 -54.96 -28.75 -7.94
N ARG A 150 -54.37 -29.75 -7.25
CA ARG A 150 -54.91 -31.12 -7.11
C ARG A 150 -54.07 -32.00 -6.16
N THR A 151 -54.56 -32.14 -4.93
CA THR A 151 -54.56 -33.44 -4.23
C THR A 151 -55.99 -33.70 -3.73
N ASP A 152 -56.44 -34.94 -3.92
CA ASP A 152 -57.84 -35.41 -3.79
C ASP A 152 -58.09 -35.90 -2.35
N ASP A 153 -58.54 -35.00 -1.46
CA ASP A 153 -58.95 -35.40 -0.10
C ASP A 153 -60.31 -36.09 -0.12
N ARG A 154 -60.27 -37.40 -0.39
CA ARG A 154 -61.34 -38.32 -0.05
C ARG A 154 -61.46 -38.44 1.47
N ASN A 155 -62.48 -37.81 2.04
CA ASN A 155 -62.80 -37.97 3.45
C ASN A 155 -63.80 -39.12 3.65
N ASP A 156 -63.29 -40.34 3.81
CA ASP A 156 -64.03 -41.51 4.30
C ASP A 156 -63.75 -41.71 5.80
N THR A 157 -64.79 -42.08 6.58
CA THR A 157 -64.78 -42.39 8.04
C THR A 157 -64.40 -41.24 8.99
N ASN A 158 -64.91 -41.07 10.22
CA ASN A 158 -66.01 -41.61 11.05
C ASN A 158 -66.31 -40.53 12.15
N ASP A 159 -67.28 -40.58 13.08
CA ASP A 159 -68.28 -41.56 13.56
C ASP A 159 -69.48 -40.77 14.18
N ASP A 160 -70.42 -41.46 14.84
CA ASP A 160 -71.56 -40.97 15.70
C ASP A 160 -72.73 -40.18 15.05
#